data_AF-A0A8T4YVD8-F1
#
_entry.id   AF-A0A8T4YVD8-F1
#
_cell.length_a   1.000
_cell.length_b   1.000
_cell.length_c   1.000
_cell.angle_alpha   90.00
_cell.angle_beta   90.00
_cell.angle_gamma   90.00
#
_symmetry.space_group_name_H-M   'P 1'
#
loop_
_entity.id
_entity.type
_entity.pdbx_description
1 polymer ?
#
loop_
_entity_poly.entity_id
_entity_poly.type
_entity_poly.pdbx_seq_one_letter_code
_entity_poly.pdbx_strand_id
1 'polypeptide(L)'
;MPDIILDILKNGRIQRVLRALKDGVLSSIEPTVNFDSGIDYPSLHGFFDSVDEASRSLLMLCEAGLLTSEVVDNVAVCPVCQSHRLMIRMRCPSCSSSKLTRGAMIEHLACGHIDFEERFKSGNGLVCPRCGKPLGSIGSDYRTFSFLYRCLACRGVFSNPKVEYLCGNGHVFSEGDLSIQAIRLFRLNPNKISLLDRLMLDIEGIFKPLKDEGLIIEFPAEVYGETGIKHDFSFAVWDSVEGKGSKPPMVVGSIHASDSVVTAVDVLAFWAKALDAKAKHKIIIALSGIDKGGRELANTYGIKIIEGKSLSEAMAKARSIIEETTEATGVEEPVQGGGGVVERTVSTHLE
;
A
#
# COMPACT_ATOMS: atom_id res chain seq x y z
N MET A 1 13.68 9.52 9.42
CA MET A 1 13.76 10.11 8.06
C MET A 1 14.62 9.28 7.10
N PRO A 2 15.80 8.77 7.48
CA PRO A 2 16.62 7.91 6.61
C PRO A 2 15.94 6.60 6.20
N ASP A 3 15.20 5.96 7.12
CA ASP A 3 14.60 4.64 6.89
C ASP A 3 13.50 4.67 5.82
N ILE A 4 12.64 5.71 5.84
CA ILE A 4 11.55 5.87 4.86
C ILE A 4 12.08 6.02 3.44
N ILE A 5 13.18 6.75 3.25
CA ILE A 5 13.81 6.92 1.94
C ILE A 5 14.36 5.58 1.43
N LEU A 6 14.93 4.76 2.32
CA LEU A 6 15.43 3.44 1.98
C LEU A 6 14.29 2.47 1.61
N ASP A 7 13.15 2.54 2.31
CA ASP A 7 11.96 1.75 1.99
C ASP A 7 11.38 2.12 0.61
N ILE A 8 11.42 3.41 0.26
CA ILE A 8 11.05 3.90 -1.09
C ILE A 8 12.01 3.34 -2.15
N LEU A 9 13.31 3.31 -1.88
CA LEU A 9 14.32 2.81 -2.81
C LEU A 9 14.29 1.28 -2.98
N LYS A 10 13.89 0.53 -1.97
CA LYS A 10 13.77 -0.93 -2.03
C LYS A 10 12.45 -1.41 -2.62
N ASN A 11 11.43 -0.55 -2.69
CA ASN A 11 10.11 -0.94 -3.17
C ASN A 11 9.90 -0.57 -4.65
N GLY A 12 10.06 -1.56 -5.53
CA GLY A 12 9.89 -1.38 -6.98
C GLY A 12 8.49 -0.94 -7.39
N ARG A 13 7.45 -1.24 -6.59
CA ARG A 13 6.07 -0.79 -6.84
C ARG A 13 5.97 0.71 -6.63
N ILE A 14 6.50 1.21 -5.52
CA ILE A 14 6.54 2.63 -5.19
C ILE A 14 7.34 3.40 -6.25
N GLN A 15 8.48 2.87 -6.69
CA GLN A 15 9.26 3.50 -7.76
C GLN A 15 8.48 3.61 -9.07
N ARG A 16 7.72 2.57 -9.45
CA ARG A 16 6.86 2.62 -10.64
C ARG A 16 5.78 3.70 -10.51
N VAL A 17 5.14 3.85 -9.35
CA VAL A 17 4.13 4.91 -9.11
C VAL A 17 4.76 6.29 -9.22
N LEU A 18 5.90 6.50 -8.56
CA LEU A 18 6.64 7.76 -8.60
C LEU A 18 7.11 8.13 -10.02
N ARG A 19 7.54 7.13 -10.81
CA ARG A 19 7.88 7.31 -12.23
C ARG A 19 6.65 7.73 -13.04
N ALA A 20 5.53 7.04 -12.88
CA ALA A 20 4.30 7.37 -13.58
C ALA A 20 3.81 8.80 -13.28
N LEU A 21 3.95 9.25 -12.02
CA LEU A 21 3.65 10.63 -11.63
C LEU A 21 4.63 11.65 -12.23
N LYS A 22 5.93 11.33 -12.20
CA LYS A 22 6.99 12.21 -12.72
C LYS A 22 6.88 12.40 -14.24
N ASP A 23 6.65 11.31 -14.97
CA ASP A 23 6.58 11.29 -16.43
C ASP A 23 5.25 11.82 -16.97
N GLY A 24 4.33 12.23 -16.08
CA GLY A 24 3.02 12.78 -16.44
C GLY A 24 2.00 11.73 -16.90
N VAL A 25 2.32 10.44 -16.81
CA VAL A 25 1.38 9.33 -17.07
C VAL A 25 0.22 9.38 -16.06
N LEU A 26 0.54 9.70 -14.81
CA LEU A 26 -0.43 10.03 -13.77
C LEU A 26 -0.25 11.50 -13.39
N SER A 27 -1.31 12.30 -13.52
CA SER A 27 -1.30 13.69 -13.04
C SER A 27 -1.58 13.78 -11.53
N SER A 28 -2.42 12.88 -11.03
CA SER A 28 -2.77 12.75 -9.62
C SER A 28 -3.31 11.36 -9.34
N ILE A 29 -3.43 11.02 -8.06
CA ILE A 29 -4.01 9.76 -7.58
C ILE A 29 -5.31 10.11 -6.87
N GLU A 30 -6.41 9.94 -7.58
CA GLU A 30 -7.75 10.28 -7.11
C GLU A 30 -8.41 9.09 -6.41
N PRO A 31 -9.07 9.32 -5.26
CA PRO A 31 -9.83 8.28 -4.59
C PRO A 31 -11.20 8.09 -5.24
N THR A 32 -11.71 6.87 -5.13
CA THR A 32 -13.13 6.57 -5.33
C THR A 32 -13.68 5.93 -4.07
N VAL A 33 -14.98 6.08 -3.81
CA VAL A 33 -15.63 5.48 -2.65
C VAL A 33 -16.73 4.56 -3.12
N ASN A 34 -16.67 3.31 -2.69
CA ASN A 34 -17.69 2.31 -2.92
C ASN A 34 -18.22 1.79 -1.57
N PHE A 35 -19.52 1.53 -1.50
CA PHE A 35 -20.16 0.96 -0.32
C PHE A 35 -19.52 -0.37 0.12
N ASP A 36 -19.21 -1.24 -0.84
CA ASP A 36 -18.69 -2.57 -0.55
C ASP A 36 -17.20 -2.53 -0.18
N SER A 37 -16.35 -1.99 -1.05
CA SER A 37 -14.89 -2.01 -0.88
C SER A 37 -14.34 -0.84 -0.06
N GLY A 38 -15.11 0.23 0.16
CA GLY A 38 -14.65 1.42 0.87
C GLY A 38 -13.91 2.39 -0.05
N ILE A 39 -12.83 2.98 0.46
CA ILE A 39 -11.96 3.88 -0.30
C ILE A 39 -11.09 3.03 -1.22
N ASP A 40 -10.96 3.44 -2.48
CA ASP A 40 -10.13 2.77 -3.47
C ASP A 40 -9.37 3.78 -4.34
N TYR A 41 -8.24 3.36 -4.93
CA TYR A 41 -7.40 4.16 -5.81
C TYR A 41 -7.25 3.42 -7.16
N PRO A 42 -8.19 3.61 -8.11
CA PRO A 42 -8.22 2.82 -9.35
C PRO A 42 -6.95 2.91 -10.20
N SER A 43 -6.28 4.06 -10.20
CA SER A 43 -5.01 4.26 -10.90
C SER A 43 -3.86 3.41 -10.34
N LEU A 44 -4.04 2.76 -9.19
CA LEU A 44 -3.04 1.96 -8.50
C LEU A 44 -3.25 0.44 -8.58
N HIS A 45 -4.34 -0.05 -9.18
CA HIS A 45 -4.64 -1.50 -9.24
C HIS A 45 -3.56 -2.34 -9.93
N GLY A 46 -2.75 -1.77 -10.82
CA GLY A 46 -1.60 -2.45 -11.47
C GLY A 46 -0.26 -2.31 -10.73
N PHE A 47 -0.25 -1.57 -9.62
CA PHE A 47 0.96 -1.26 -8.86
C PHE A 47 1.06 -2.05 -7.55
N PHE A 48 -0.05 -2.28 -6.86
CA PHE A 48 -0.11 -2.94 -5.55
C PHE A 48 -1.09 -4.12 -5.55
N ASP A 49 -0.88 -5.08 -4.64
CA ASP A 49 -1.75 -6.27 -4.52
C ASP A 49 -3.04 -5.98 -3.74
N SER A 50 -3.05 -4.92 -2.93
CA SER A 50 -4.20 -4.54 -2.10
C SER A 50 -4.32 -3.02 -1.91
N VAL A 51 -5.54 -2.57 -1.64
CA VAL A 51 -5.85 -1.16 -1.38
C VAL A 51 -5.21 -0.66 -0.08
N ASP A 52 -5.10 -1.51 0.94
CA ASP A 52 -4.44 -1.18 2.20
C ASP A 52 -2.94 -0.95 2.02
N GLU A 53 -2.29 -1.75 1.16
CA GLU A 53 -0.88 -1.56 0.80
C GLU A 53 -0.67 -0.27 0.02
N ALA A 54 -1.54 0.01 -0.96
CA ALA A 54 -1.52 1.26 -1.72
C ALA A 54 -1.68 2.47 -0.78
N SER A 55 -2.69 2.45 0.09
CA SER A 55 -2.99 3.55 1.03
C SER A 55 -1.83 3.82 1.99
N ARG A 56 -1.25 2.76 2.58
CA ARG A 56 -0.07 2.89 3.44
C ARG A 56 1.13 3.48 2.69
N SER A 57 1.36 3.03 1.47
CA SER A 57 2.46 3.52 0.62
C SER A 57 2.29 5.01 0.28
N LEU A 58 1.08 5.46 -0.02
CA LEU A 58 0.79 6.87 -0.31
C LEU A 58 1.01 7.76 0.93
N LEU A 59 0.56 7.32 2.10
CA LEU A 59 0.79 8.04 3.35
C LEU A 59 2.28 8.13 3.68
N MET A 60 3.02 7.03 3.52
CA MET A 60 4.48 7.01 3.69
C MET A 60 5.19 7.97 2.73
N LEU A 61 4.74 8.06 1.46
CA LEU A 61 5.29 9.01 0.49
C LEU A 61 4.97 10.47 0.85
N CYS A 62 3.83 10.73 1.50
CA CYS A 62 3.53 12.03 2.08
C CYS A 62 4.44 12.36 3.28
N GLU A 63 4.71 11.40 4.16
CA GLU A 63 5.65 11.56 5.28
C GLU A 63 7.08 11.82 4.79
N ALA A 64 7.48 11.18 3.69
CA ALA A 64 8.74 11.47 2.99
C ALA A 64 8.75 12.84 2.28
N GLY A 65 7.60 13.50 2.18
CA GLY A 65 7.40 14.76 1.49
C GLY A 65 7.42 14.67 -0.03
N LEU A 66 7.48 13.47 -0.62
CA LEU A 66 7.48 13.26 -2.08
C LEU A 66 6.11 13.49 -2.69
N LEU A 67 5.04 13.19 -1.94
CA LEU A 67 3.67 13.51 -2.32
C LEU A 67 3.10 14.58 -1.38
N THR A 68 2.21 15.40 -1.92
CA THR A 68 1.25 16.18 -1.13
C THR A 68 -0.10 15.45 -1.13
N SER A 69 -0.87 15.61 -0.04
CA SER A 69 -2.24 15.11 0.01
C SER A 69 -3.23 16.24 0.28
N GLU A 70 -4.42 16.10 -0.29
CA GLU A 70 -5.56 16.98 -0.10
C GLU A 70 -6.74 16.13 0.36
N VAL A 71 -7.45 16.58 1.40
CA VAL A 71 -8.69 15.92 1.84
C VAL A 71 -9.79 16.37 0.90
N VAL A 72 -10.33 15.44 0.13
CA VAL A 72 -11.40 15.70 -0.85
C VAL A 72 -12.78 15.32 -0.33
N ASP A 73 -12.83 14.40 0.63
CA ASP A 73 -14.06 13.97 1.29
C ASP A 73 -13.75 13.35 2.67
N ASN A 74 -14.78 13.04 3.45
CA ASN A 74 -14.68 12.37 4.73
C ASN A 74 -15.75 11.28 4.84
N VAL A 75 -15.36 10.11 5.36
CA VAL A 75 -16.29 9.01 5.62
C VAL A 75 -16.35 8.68 7.11
N ALA A 76 -17.56 8.44 7.59
CA ALA A 76 -17.79 7.97 8.94
C ALA A 76 -17.38 6.50 9.07
N VAL A 77 -16.60 6.19 10.09
CA VAL A 77 -16.07 4.85 10.34
C VAL A 77 -16.27 4.43 11.79
N CYS A 78 -16.24 3.12 12.01
CA CYS A 78 -16.29 2.56 13.36
C CYS A 78 -15.07 3.00 14.17
N PRO A 79 -15.25 3.56 15.39
CA PRO A 79 -14.11 4.00 16.21
C PRO A 79 -13.21 2.84 16.67
N VAL A 80 -13.74 1.63 16.72
CA VAL A 80 -13.00 0.44 17.20
C VAL A 80 -12.24 -0.26 16.09
N CYS A 81 -12.89 -0.49 14.94
CA CYS A 81 -12.33 -1.33 13.86
C CYS A 81 -12.16 -0.60 12.52
N GLN A 82 -12.41 0.71 12.48
CA GLN A 82 -12.28 1.58 11.29
C GLN A 82 -13.12 1.15 10.07
N SER A 83 -14.08 0.22 10.24
CA SER A 83 -14.99 -0.16 9.17
C SER A 83 -15.92 0.99 8.78
N HIS A 84 -16.00 1.29 7.49
CA HIS A 84 -16.95 2.24 6.88
C HIS A 84 -18.37 1.66 6.74
N ARG A 85 -18.54 0.35 6.88
CA ARG A 85 -19.85 -0.33 6.76
C ARG A 85 -20.66 -0.12 8.02
N LEU A 86 -21.38 1.00 8.09
CA LEU A 86 -22.18 1.41 9.23
C LEU A 86 -23.68 1.30 8.92
N MET A 87 -24.42 0.67 9.82
CA MET A 87 -25.88 0.63 9.81
C MET A 87 -26.42 1.52 10.93
N ILE A 88 -27.28 2.46 10.56
CA ILE A 88 -27.97 3.35 11.51
C ILE A 88 -29.15 2.60 12.12
N ARG A 89 -29.24 2.60 13.46
CA ARG A 89 -30.34 2.05 14.24
C ARG A 89 -30.99 3.13 15.08
N MET A 90 -32.28 3.32 14.89
CA MET A 90 -33.08 4.24 15.70
C MET A 90 -33.74 3.51 16.87
N ARG A 91 -33.62 4.07 18.07
CA ARG A 91 -34.15 3.51 19.33
C ARG A 91 -35.11 4.47 20.01
N CYS A 92 -36.11 3.91 20.69
CA CYS A 92 -36.98 4.69 21.57
C CYS A 92 -36.16 5.29 22.74
N PRO A 93 -36.25 6.62 22.98
CA PRO A 93 -35.54 7.25 24.10
C PRO A 93 -35.92 6.68 25.47
N SER A 94 -37.18 6.28 25.64
CA SER A 94 -37.76 5.83 26.90
C SER A 94 -37.50 4.36 27.23
N CYS A 95 -37.47 3.46 26.25
CA CYS A 95 -37.36 2.01 26.49
C CYS A 95 -36.32 1.29 25.61
N SER A 96 -35.57 2.02 24.79
CA SER A 96 -34.53 1.49 23.88
C SER A 96 -35.01 0.47 22.84
N SER A 97 -36.32 0.28 22.67
CA SER A 97 -36.87 -0.57 21.60
C SER A 97 -36.63 0.04 20.21
N SER A 98 -36.27 -0.80 19.23
CA SER A 98 -36.19 -0.44 17.81
C SER A 98 -37.53 -0.54 17.06
N LYS A 99 -38.60 -0.99 17.73
CA LYS A 99 -39.93 -1.11 17.12
C LYS A 99 -40.57 0.28 17.00
N LEU A 100 -40.14 1.05 16.00
CA LEU A 100 -40.57 2.42 15.76
C LEU A 100 -41.39 2.51 14.47
N THR A 101 -42.37 3.40 14.47
CA THR A 101 -43.04 3.87 13.26
C THR A 101 -42.96 5.40 13.22
N ARG A 102 -42.84 5.97 12.02
CA ARG A 102 -42.70 7.42 11.78
C ARG A 102 -43.83 7.86 10.85
N GLY A 103 -44.38 9.04 11.12
CA GLY A 103 -45.41 9.62 10.25
C GLY A 103 -45.87 11.00 10.75
N ALA A 104 -46.70 11.65 9.93
CA ALA A 104 -47.34 12.89 10.30
C ALA A 104 -48.30 12.64 11.47
N MET A 105 -48.30 13.54 12.45
CA MET A 105 -49.15 13.42 13.62
C MET A 105 -49.90 14.71 13.89
N ILE A 106 -51.10 14.56 14.46
CA ILE A 106 -51.92 15.64 14.95
C ILE A 106 -51.96 15.57 16.48
N GLU A 107 -51.75 16.72 17.12
CA GLU A 107 -52.12 16.96 18.50
C GLU A 107 -53.42 17.75 18.56
N HIS A 108 -54.45 17.19 19.18
CA HIS A 108 -55.66 17.92 19.52
C HIS A 108 -55.42 18.77 20.78
N LEU A 109 -55.38 20.09 20.62
CA LEU A 109 -54.97 21.02 21.69
C LEU A 109 -55.93 21.02 22.87
N ALA A 110 -57.23 20.77 22.66
CA ALA A 110 -58.21 20.77 23.74
C ALA A 110 -58.15 19.52 24.66
N CYS A 111 -57.64 18.38 24.19
CA CYS A 111 -57.55 17.16 25.01
C CYS A 111 -56.15 16.54 25.07
N GLY A 112 -55.14 17.16 24.46
CA GLY A 112 -53.75 16.70 24.41
C GLY A 112 -53.55 15.34 23.72
N HIS A 113 -54.51 14.88 22.91
CA HIS A 113 -54.34 13.59 22.23
C HIS A 113 -53.45 13.74 21.01
N ILE A 114 -52.39 12.93 20.96
CA ILE A 114 -51.45 12.89 19.85
C ILE A 114 -51.54 11.53 19.15
N ASP A 115 -51.83 11.52 17.85
CA ASP A 115 -51.79 10.30 17.03
C ASP A 115 -51.50 10.63 15.56
N PHE A 116 -51.28 9.59 14.75
CA PHE A 116 -51.13 9.68 13.31
C PHE A 116 -52.31 10.40 12.68
N GLU A 117 -52.01 11.30 11.75
CA GLU A 117 -53.00 12.11 11.04
C GLU A 117 -54.12 11.24 10.43
N GLU A 118 -53.77 10.05 9.94
CA GLU A 118 -54.70 9.07 9.37
C GLU A 118 -55.81 8.66 10.35
N ARG A 119 -55.54 8.67 11.66
CA ARG A 119 -56.53 8.35 12.69
C ARG A 119 -57.47 9.49 13.02
N PHE A 120 -57.14 10.71 12.59
CA PHE A 120 -58.02 11.86 12.69
C PHE A 120 -58.89 12.02 11.44
N LYS A 121 -58.52 11.42 10.31
CA LYS A 121 -59.29 11.52 9.07
C LYS A 121 -60.63 10.80 9.19
N SER A 122 -61.70 11.53 8.89
CA SER A 122 -63.06 11.05 8.73
C SER A 122 -63.60 11.54 7.38
N GLY A 123 -64.67 10.94 6.87
CA GLY A 123 -65.24 11.29 5.56
C GLY A 123 -65.61 12.78 5.40
N ASN A 124 -65.83 13.48 6.52
CA ASN A 124 -66.23 14.89 6.58
C ASN A 124 -65.16 15.83 7.16
N GLY A 125 -63.89 15.41 7.23
CA GLY A 125 -62.79 16.22 7.76
C GLY A 125 -62.04 15.56 8.90
N LEU A 126 -61.44 16.36 9.79
CA LEU A 126 -60.63 15.85 10.91
C LEU A 126 -61.46 15.75 12.20
N VAL A 127 -61.39 14.62 12.88
CA VAL A 127 -62.10 14.34 14.13
C VAL A 127 -61.13 13.68 15.13
N CYS A 128 -61.08 14.17 16.37
CA CYS A 128 -60.23 13.57 17.38
C CYS A 128 -60.73 12.16 17.75
N PRO A 129 -59.93 11.09 17.58
CA PRO A 129 -60.37 9.72 17.88
C PRO A 129 -60.53 9.45 19.39
N ARG A 130 -59.98 10.33 20.25
CA ARG A 130 -60.10 10.21 21.72
C ARG A 130 -61.40 10.78 22.26
N CYS A 131 -61.87 11.92 21.74
CA CYS A 131 -63.02 12.64 22.31
C CYS A 131 -64.14 12.94 21.31
N GLY A 132 -63.97 12.57 20.03
CA GLY A 132 -64.97 12.74 18.98
C GLY A 132 -65.20 14.18 18.50
N LYS A 133 -64.45 15.16 19.02
CA LYS A 133 -64.60 16.56 18.60
C LYS A 133 -64.03 16.79 17.18
N PRO A 134 -64.74 17.51 16.30
CA PRO A 134 -64.19 17.92 15.02
C PRO A 134 -63.07 18.94 15.20
N LEU A 135 -62.12 18.94 14.27
CA LEU A 135 -60.97 19.82 14.20
C LEU A 135 -61.11 20.73 12.98
N GLY A 136 -61.31 22.03 13.17
CA GLY A 136 -61.54 22.98 12.09
C GLY A 136 -60.31 23.84 11.79
N SER A 137 -59.71 24.41 12.84
CA SER A 137 -58.69 25.44 12.70
C SER A 137 -57.33 25.02 13.26
N ILE A 138 -56.30 25.03 12.41
CA ILE A 138 -54.90 24.82 12.82
C ILE A 138 -54.49 25.94 13.77
N GLY A 139 -53.79 25.59 14.86
CA GLY A 139 -53.27 26.53 15.86
C GLY A 139 -54.24 26.84 17.00
N SER A 140 -55.55 26.68 16.80
CA SER A 140 -56.55 26.79 17.88
C SER A 140 -57.08 25.43 18.32
N ASP A 141 -57.44 24.57 17.37
CA ASP A 141 -58.06 23.28 17.67
C ASP A 141 -57.00 22.18 17.68
N TYR A 142 -56.06 22.23 16.75
CA TYR A 142 -55.01 21.24 16.63
C TYR A 142 -53.69 21.82 16.14
N ARG A 143 -52.62 21.08 16.38
CA ARG A 143 -51.30 21.31 15.79
C ARG A 143 -50.87 20.08 15.01
N THR A 144 -50.23 20.30 13.87
CA THR A 144 -49.65 19.26 13.03
C THR A 144 -48.14 19.18 13.23
N PHE A 145 -47.61 17.96 13.21
CA PHE A 145 -46.18 17.68 13.19
C PHE A 145 -45.85 16.92 11.91
N SER A 146 -44.89 17.42 11.13
CA SER A 146 -44.51 16.80 9.84
C SER A 146 -44.12 15.34 10.04
N PHE A 147 -43.27 15.06 11.05
CA PHE A 147 -42.90 13.69 11.41
C PHE A 147 -42.62 13.57 12.90
N LEU A 148 -43.33 12.67 13.57
CA LEU A 148 -42.97 12.15 14.89
C LEU A 148 -42.78 10.64 14.82
N TYR A 149 -42.14 10.09 15.85
CA TYR A 149 -41.97 8.66 16.04
C TYR A 149 -42.93 8.16 17.13
N ARG A 150 -43.48 6.97 16.92
CA ARG A 150 -44.20 6.22 17.94
C ARG A 150 -43.50 4.89 18.18
N CYS A 151 -43.18 4.61 19.45
CA CYS A 151 -42.69 3.29 19.83
C CYS A 151 -43.85 2.30 19.93
N LEU A 152 -43.75 1.17 19.24
CA LEU A 152 -44.76 0.11 19.29
C LEU A 152 -44.68 -0.73 20.56
N ALA A 153 -43.57 -0.66 21.30
CA ALA A 153 -43.38 -1.37 22.56
C ALA A 153 -43.95 -0.61 23.77
N CYS A 154 -43.55 0.66 23.97
CA CYS A 154 -43.99 1.46 25.12
C CYS A 154 -45.05 2.52 24.80
N ARG A 155 -45.45 2.65 23.52
CA ARG A 155 -46.41 3.66 23.02
C ARG A 155 -45.97 5.13 23.14
N GLY A 156 -44.75 5.39 23.62
CA GLY A 156 -44.20 6.75 23.69
C GLY A 156 -44.12 7.42 22.32
N VAL A 157 -44.40 8.73 22.30
CA VAL A 157 -44.33 9.62 21.14
C VAL A 157 -43.21 10.63 21.35
N PHE A 158 -42.35 10.82 20.35
CA PHE A 158 -41.17 11.70 20.44
C PHE A 158 -40.71 12.15 19.05
N SER A 159 -40.00 13.27 18.98
CA SER A 159 -39.45 13.82 17.72
C SER A 159 -38.10 13.20 17.34
N ASN A 160 -37.24 12.96 18.34
CA ASN A 160 -35.87 12.52 18.13
C ASN A 160 -35.64 11.12 18.73
N PRO A 161 -35.48 10.07 17.90
CA PRO A 161 -35.03 8.77 18.38
C PRO A 161 -33.56 8.87 18.84
N LYS A 162 -33.15 7.97 19.74
CA LYS A 162 -31.72 7.76 19.99
C LYS A 162 -31.11 7.07 18.76
N VAL A 163 -30.00 7.59 18.25
CA VAL A 163 -29.29 7.02 17.11
C VAL A 163 -28.12 6.18 17.61
N GLU A 164 -28.08 4.93 17.19
CA GLU A 164 -26.97 4.00 17.39
C GLU A 164 -26.40 3.60 16.03
N TYR A 165 -25.10 3.39 15.96
CA TYR A 165 -24.41 2.86 14.79
C TYR A 165 -23.98 1.43 15.09
N LEU A 166 -24.31 0.50 14.19
CA LEU A 166 -23.77 -0.86 14.19
C LEU A 166 -22.79 -1.00 13.02
N CYS A 167 -21.53 -1.33 13.29
CA CYS A 167 -20.60 -1.64 12.20
C CYS A 167 -20.75 -3.09 11.73
N GLY A 168 -20.26 -3.38 10.51
CA GLY A 168 -20.25 -4.72 9.93
C GLY A 168 -19.56 -5.80 10.77
N ASN A 169 -18.70 -5.40 11.72
CA ASN A 169 -17.99 -6.30 12.64
C ASN A 169 -18.67 -6.44 14.01
N GLY A 170 -19.89 -5.89 14.21
CA GLY A 170 -20.69 -6.11 15.41
C GLY A 170 -20.56 -5.06 16.52
N HIS A 171 -19.68 -4.06 16.39
CA HIS A 171 -19.55 -2.99 17.38
C HIS A 171 -20.74 -2.03 17.33
N VAL A 172 -21.25 -1.65 18.50
CA VAL A 172 -22.35 -0.68 18.66
C VAL A 172 -21.82 0.56 19.38
N PHE A 173 -22.10 1.74 18.85
CA PHE A 173 -21.64 3.01 19.41
C PHE A 173 -22.62 4.15 19.09
N SER A 174 -22.46 5.29 19.76
CA SER A 174 -23.34 6.46 19.59
C SER A 174 -22.77 7.45 18.59
N GLU A 175 -23.57 8.45 18.20
CA GLU A 175 -23.12 9.53 17.31
C GLU A 175 -21.91 10.30 17.86
N GLY A 176 -21.82 10.49 19.18
CA GLY A 176 -20.70 11.18 19.81
C GLY A 176 -19.37 10.42 19.71
N ASP A 177 -19.42 9.11 19.47
CA ASP A 177 -18.24 8.24 19.35
C ASP A 177 -17.82 8.04 17.87
N LEU A 178 -18.54 8.64 16.92
CA LEU A 178 -18.29 8.46 15.50
C LEU A 178 -16.89 8.96 15.12
N SER A 179 -16.09 8.08 14.51
CA SER A 179 -14.79 8.46 13.97
C SER A 179 -14.91 8.86 12.51
N ILE A 180 -14.10 9.83 12.10
CA ILE A 180 -14.06 10.34 10.73
C ILE A 180 -12.72 9.96 10.10
N GLN A 181 -12.78 9.29 8.95
CA GLN A 181 -11.62 8.99 8.12
C GLN A 181 -11.59 9.96 6.93
N ALA A 182 -10.46 10.64 6.77
CA ALA A 182 -10.23 11.53 5.64
C ALA A 182 -9.96 10.73 4.35
N ILE A 183 -10.69 11.06 3.29
CA ILE A 183 -10.48 10.53 1.94
C ILE A 183 -9.56 11.51 1.22
N ARG A 184 -8.42 10.99 0.73
CA ARG A 184 -7.32 11.82 0.25
C ARG A 184 -7.05 11.62 -1.22
N LEU A 185 -6.83 12.73 -1.91
CA LEU A 185 -6.18 12.79 -3.21
C LEU A 185 -4.69 13.07 -3.02
N PHE A 186 -3.84 12.48 -3.87
CA PHE A 186 -2.40 12.68 -3.82
C PHE A 186 -1.84 13.28 -5.11
N ARG A 187 -0.85 14.16 -4.98
CA ARG A 187 -0.09 14.75 -6.10
C ARG A 187 1.40 14.73 -5.81
N LEU A 188 2.22 14.79 -6.85
CA LEU A 188 3.64 14.98 -6.69
C LEU A 188 3.90 16.32 -5.98
N ASN A 189 4.82 16.33 -5.01
CA ASN A 189 5.25 17.57 -4.39
C ASN A 189 6.23 18.32 -5.31
N PRO A 190 5.85 19.47 -5.89
CA PRO A 190 6.71 20.20 -6.83
C PRO A 190 8.02 20.66 -6.17
N ASN A 191 8.02 20.89 -4.85
CA ASN A 191 9.20 21.36 -4.12
C ASN A 191 10.22 20.24 -3.84
N LYS A 192 9.88 18.99 -4.16
CA LYS A 192 10.75 17.82 -3.92
C LYS A 192 11.10 17.08 -5.21
N ILE A 193 10.89 17.69 -6.37
CA ILE A 193 11.28 17.12 -7.68
C ILE A 193 12.78 16.79 -7.72
N SER A 194 13.65 17.67 -7.18
CA SER A 194 15.09 17.40 -7.14
C SER A 194 15.47 16.21 -6.24
N LEU A 195 14.72 15.98 -5.16
CA LEU A 195 14.86 14.78 -4.33
C LEU A 195 14.39 13.55 -5.11
N LEU A 196 13.25 13.66 -5.80
CA LEU A 196 12.73 12.61 -6.65
C LEU A 196 13.73 12.24 -7.75
N ASP A 197 14.35 13.20 -8.42
CA ASP A 197 15.39 12.95 -9.44
C ASP A 197 16.58 12.19 -8.87
N ARG A 198 16.98 12.49 -7.62
CA ARG A 198 18.06 11.76 -6.93
C ARG A 198 17.67 10.33 -6.56
N LEU A 199 16.39 10.08 -6.27
CA LEU A 199 15.87 8.77 -5.90
C LEU A 199 15.52 7.91 -7.13
N MET A 200 15.07 8.55 -8.20
CA MET A 200 14.72 7.94 -9.48
C MET A 200 15.98 7.81 -10.34
N LEU A 201 16.86 6.88 -9.94
CA LEU A 201 17.92 6.40 -10.81
C LEU A 201 17.35 5.98 -12.17
N ASP A 202 17.96 6.45 -13.26
CA ASP A 202 17.77 5.86 -14.58
C ASP A 202 18.52 4.52 -14.66
N ILE A 203 18.01 3.53 -13.91
CA ILE A 203 18.55 2.16 -13.86
C ILE A 203 18.60 1.58 -15.27
N GLU A 204 17.58 1.88 -16.08
CA GLU A 204 17.50 1.41 -17.45
C GLU A 204 18.66 2.00 -18.27
N GLY A 205 18.86 3.31 -18.25
CA GLY A 205 19.99 3.94 -18.95
C GLY A 205 21.37 3.53 -18.41
N ILE A 206 21.52 3.40 -17.08
CA ILE A 206 22.78 2.99 -16.44
C ILE A 206 23.17 1.59 -16.90
N PHE A 207 22.23 0.65 -16.86
CA PHE A 207 22.50 -0.76 -17.12
C PHE A 207 22.14 -1.24 -18.53
N LYS A 208 21.58 -0.38 -19.39
CA LYS A 208 21.25 -0.73 -20.77
C LYS A 208 22.42 -1.39 -21.50
N PRO A 209 23.67 -0.90 -21.43
CA PRO A 209 24.77 -1.57 -22.10
C PRO A 209 25.01 -2.99 -21.61
N LEU A 210 24.87 -3.24 -20.30
CA LEU A 210 24.96 -4.58 -19.73
C LEU A 210 23.80 -5.49 -20.20
N LYS A 211 22.59 -4.93 -20.30
CA LYS A 211 21.43 -5.68 -20.81
C LYS A 211 21.59 -6.01 -22.30
N ASP A 212 22.13 -5.08 -23.08
CA ASP A 212 22.42 -5.25 -24.51
C ASP A 212 23.49 -6.35 -24.73
N GLU A 213 24.38 -6.58 -23.74
CA GLU A 213 25.32 -7.70 -23.67
C GLU A 213 24.72 -9.03 -23.19
N GLY A 214 23.41 -9.05 -22.88
CA GLY A 214 22.68 -10.27 -22.51
C GLY A 214 22.52 -10.52 -21.01
N LEU A 215 23.01 -9.61 -20.15
CA LEU A 215 22.85 -9.74 -18.70
C LEU A 215 21.42 -9.41 -18.26
N ILE A 216 20.90 -10.20 -17.32
CA ILE A 216 19.67 -9.83 -16.60
C ILE A 216 20.05 -9.05 -15.37
N ILE A 217 19.47 -7.86 -15.24
CA ILE A 217 19.63 -7.01 -14.05
C ILE A 217 18.25 -6.76 -13.46
N GLU A 218 18.10 -7.09 -12.18
CA GLU A 218 16.91 -6.79 -11.40
C GLU A 218 17.21 -5.72 -10.36
N PHE A 219 16.31 -4.76 -10.24
CA PHE A 219 16.37 -3.68 -9.26
C PHE A 219 14.94 -3.22 -8.92
N PRO A 220 14.47 -3.36 -7.66
CA PRO A 220 15.04 -4.22 -6.60
C PRO A 220 14.99 -5.70 -7.00
N ALA A 221 15.73 -6.56 -6.28
CA ALA A 221 15.82 -7.99 -6.59
C ALA A 221 15.43 -8.86 -5.40
N GLU A 222 14.69 -9.93 -5.70
CA GLU A 222 14.34 -10.98 -4.75
C GLU A 222 15.00 -12.29 -5.17
N VAL A 223 15.83 -12.87 -4.30
CA VAL A 223 16.62 -14.07 -4.63
C VAL A 223 16.37 -15.15 -3.59
N TYR A 224 16.06 -16.36 -4.05
CA TYR A 224 15.98 -17.53 -3.17
C TYR A 224 17.38 -18.06 -2.86
N GLY A 225 17.67 -18.20 -1.57
CA GLY A 225 18.86 -18.91 -1.09
C GLY A 225 18.70 -20.42 -1.21
N GLU A 226 19.79 -21.15 -1.02
CA GLU A 226 19.77 -22.62 -1.02
C GLU A 226 18.89 -23.21 0.08
N THR A 227 18.76 -22.49 1.19
CA THR A 227 17.87 -22.86 2.28
C THR A 227 16.38 -22.75 1.91
N GLY A 228 16.05 -22.22 0.73
CA GLY A 228 14.69 -21.89 0.31
C GLY A 228 14.17 -20.57 0.89
N ILE A 229 14.97 -19.88 1.71
CA ILE A 229 14.64 -18.56 2.24
C ILE A 229 14.77 -17.53 1.12
N LYS A 230 13.76 -16.65 1.03
CA LYS A 230 13.76 -15.53 0.09
C LYS A 230 14.47 -14.32 0.72
N HIS A 231 15.44 -13.78 0.00
CA HIS A 231 16.24 -12.63 0.43
C HIS A 231 16.03 -11.42 -0.47
N ASP A 232 15.89 -10.25 0.15
CA ASP A 232 15.86 -8.97 -0.54
C ASP A 232 17.26 -8.42 -0.75
N PHE A 233 17.57 -8.08 -2.00
CA PHE A 233 18.76 -7.35 -2.42
C PHE A 233 18.37 -6.04 -3.11
N SER A 234 19.23 -5.02 -3.03
CA SER A 234 19.00 -3.77 -3.77
C SER A 234 19.08 -3.99 -5.27
N PHE A 235 19.94 -4.90 -5.71
CA PHE A 235 19.96 -5.40 -7.08
C PHE A 235 20.61 -6.78 -7.15
N ALA A 236 20.29 -7.51 -8.21
CA ALA A 236 20.96 -8.76 -8.54
C ALA A 236 21.15 -8.86 -10.05
N VAL A 237 22.22 -9.55 -10.45
CA VAL A 237 22.62 -9.72 -11.85
C VAL A 237 22.78 -11.21 -12.16
N TRP A 238 22.34 -11.64 -13.34
CA TRP A 238 22.54 -12.97 -13.89
C TRP A 238 23.15 -12.87 -15.30
N ASP A 239 23.94 -13.89 -15.64
CA ASP A 239 24.64 -14.01 -16.92
C ASP A 239 23.71 -14.22 -18.13
N SER A 240 22.51 -14.74 -17.91
CA SER A 240 21.60 -15.17 -18.97
C SER A 240 20.17 -15.35 -18.48
N VAL A 241 19.22 -15.31 -19.43
CA VAL A 241 17.79 -15.55 -19.16
C VAL A 241 17.51 -16.95 -18.62
N GLU A 242 18.22 -17.96 -19.12
CA GLU A 242 18.10 -19.36 -18.66
C GLU A 242 18.62 -19.56 -17.22
N GLY A 243 19.52 -18.69 -16.76
CA GLY A 243 20.09 -18.73 -15.41
C GLY A 243 19.12 -18.29 -14.32
N LYS A 244 18.15 -17.42 -14.62
CA LYS A 244 17.26 -16.86 -13.60
C LYS A 244 16.25 -17.91 -13.11
N GLY A 245 16.33 -18.25 -11.82
CA GLY A 245 15.49 -19.28 -11.18
C GLY A 245 16.09 -20.69 -11.22
N SER A 246 17.10 -20.93 -12.06
CA SER A 246 17.81 -22.21 -12.19
C SER A 246 19.25 -22.15 -11.65
N LYS A 247 19.85 -20.96 -11.62
CA LYS A 247 21.23 -20.70 -11.19
C LYS A 247 21.30 -19.54 -10.18
N PRO A 248 22.30 -19.54 -9.29
CA PRO A 248 22.59 -18.39 -8.42
C PRO A 248 22.88 -17.11 -9.21
N PRO A 249 22.57 -15.92 -8.67
CA PRO A 249 23.00 -14.66 -9.26
C PRO A 249 24.53 -14.56 -9.31
N MET A 250 25.06 -13.94 -10.37
CA MET A 250 26.49 -13.68 -10.46
C MET A 250 26.93 -12.55 -9.52
N VAL A 251 26.11 -11.51 -9.40
CA VAL A 251 26.37 -10.34 -8.55
C VAL A 251 25.13 -10.07 -7.71
N VAL A 252 25.33 -9.79 -6.43
CA VAL A 252 24.30 -9.20 -5.58
C VAL A 252 24.80 -7.91 -4.95
N GLY A 253 23.89 -6.95 -4.79
CA GLY A 253 24.18 -5.62 -4.33
C GLY A 253 23.30 -5.17 -3.16
N SER A 254 23.90 -4.45 -2.21
CA SER A 254 23.18 -3.69 -1.18
C SER A 254 23.53 -2.21 -1.25
N ILE A 255 22.52 -1.35 -1.23
CA ILE A 255 22.68 0.11 -1.21
C ILE A 255 22.38 0.63 0.19
N HIS A 256 23.37 1.28 0.79
CA HIS A 256 23.30 1.97 2.07
C HIS A 256 23.37 3.49 1.82
N ALA A 257 22.19 4.12 1.83
CA ALA A 257 21.98 5.54 1.56
C ALA A 257 21.55 6.35 2.81
N SER A 258 21.67 5.78 4.01
CA SER A 258 21.32 6.41 5.28
C SER A 258 22.37 7.43 5.74
N ASP A 259 22.03 8.30 6.70
CA ASP A 259 22.98 9.26 7.31
C ASP A 259 24.07 8.58 8.17
N SER A 260 23.91 7.29 8.49
CA SER A 260 24.91 6.48 9.19
C SER A 260 25.87 5.77 8.24
N VAL A 261 27.13 5.65 8.66
CA VAL A 261 28.15 4.82 8.00
C VAL A 261 27.75 3.34 8.05
N VAL A 262 28.17 2.57 7.04
CA VAL A 262 28.08 1.11 7.07
C VAL A 262 28.98 0.56 8.18
N THR A 263 28.46 -0.38 8.95
CA THR A 263 29.16 -0.99 10.08
C THR A 263 29.52 -2.45 9.82
N ALA A 264 30.30 -3.05 10.74
CA ALA A 264 30.56 -4.48 10.75
C ALA A 264 29.28 -5.34 10.74
N VAL A 265 28.22 -4.90 11.43
CA VAL A 265 26.95 -5.63 11.50
C VAL A 265 26.25 -5.64 10.14
N ASP A 266 26.23 -4.51 9.45
CA ASP A 266 25.64 -4.38 8.12
C ASP A 266 26.33 -5.29 7.10
N VAL A 267 27.67 -5.31 7.15
CA VAL A 267 28.50 -6.16 6.28
C VAL A 267 28.23 -7.64 6.53
N LEU A 268 28.15 -8.07 7.79
CA LEU A 268 27.87 -9.46 8.15
C LEU A 268 26.46 -9.88 7.74
N ALA A 269 25.47 -9.01 7.94
CA ALA A 269 24.08 -9.28 7.54
C ALA A 269 23.97 -9.45 6.00
N PHE A 270 24.60 -8.55 5.24
CA PHE A 270 24.64 -8.67 3.78
C PHE A 270 25.42 -9.92 3.33
N TRP A 271 26.56 -10.19 3.94
CA TRP A 271 27.37 -11.36 3.63
C TRP A 271 26.60 -12.67 3.83
N ALA A 272 25.86 -12.80 4.95
CA ALA A 272 25.07 -13.99 5.25
C ALA A 272 24.00 -14.23 4.18
N LYS A 273 23.28 -13.18 3.76
CA LYS A 273 22.31 -13.26 2.66
C LYS A 273 22.98 -13.69 1.35
N ALA A 274 24.11 -13.06 1.02
CA ALA A 274 24.83 -13.33 -0.22
C ALA A 274 25.43 -14.75 -0.27
N LEU A 275 25.84 -15.28 0.89
CA LEU A 275 26.34 -16.64 1.03
C LEU A 275 25.23 -17.66 0.76
N ASP A 276 24.05 -17.47 1.35
CA ASP A 276 22.88 -18.34 1.12
C ASP A 276 22.38 -18.26 -0.32
N ALA A 277 22.41 -17.06 -0.92
CA ALA A 277 22.11 -16.83 -2.33
C ALA A 277 23.18 -17.36 -3.31
N LYS A 278 24.31 -17.89 -2.81
CA LYS A 278 25.45 -18.35 -3.62
C LYS A 278 25.97 -17.34 -4.65
N ALA A 279 25.90 -16.06 -4.31
CA ALA A 279 26.37 -15.01 -5.20
C ALA A 279 27.90 -15.02 -5.31
N LYS A 280 28.42 -15.03 -6.55
CA LYS A 280 29.88 -15.04 -6.81
C LYS A 280 30.52 -13.72 -6.38
N HIS A 281 29.89 -12.60 -6.74
CA HIS A 281 30.39 -11.26 -6.49
C HIS A 281 29.42 -10.46 -5.64
N LYS A 282 29.97 -9.66 -4.73
CA LYS A 282 29.21 -8.99 -3.67
C LYS A 282 29.60 -7.52 -3.64
N ILE A 283 28.61 -6.65 -3.76
CA ILE A 283 28.83 -5.20 -3.80
C ILE A 283 28.03 -4.53 -2.69
N ILE A 284 28.68 -3.69 -1.90
CA ILE A 284 28.00 -2.73 -1.02
C ILE A 284 28.28 -1.34 -1.56
N ILE A 285 27.21 -0.59 -1.83
CA ILE A 285 27.27 0.84 -2.13
C ILE A 285 27.02 1.59 -0.82
N ALA A 286 28.03 2.32 -0.34
CA ALA A 286 28.00 3.08 0.92
C ALA A 286 28.08 4.59 0.63
N LEU A 287 26.94 5.26 0.55
CA LEU A 287 26.91 6.70 0.21
C LEU A 287 27.44 7.59 1.34
N SER A 288 27.22 7.18 2.59
CA SER A 288 27.72 7.88 3.78
C SER A 288 29.07 7.35 4.27
N GLY A 289 29.69 6.45 3.51
CA GLY A 289 30.94 5.77 3.88
C GLY A 289 30.73 4.54 4.75
N ILE A 290 31.83 3.91 5.15
CA ILE A 290 31.89 2.69 5.97
C ILE A 290 32.95 2.87 7.06
N ASP A 291 32.67 2.36 8.25
CA ASP A 291 33.61 2.41 9.36
C ASP A 291 34.80 1.44 9.15
N LYS A 292 35.80 1.55 10.03
CA LYS A 292 37.02 0.73 9.95
C LYS A 292 36.72 -0.77 10.07
N GLY A 293 35.84 -1.16 11.00
CA GLY A 293 35.52 -2.57 11.24
C GLY A 293 34.75 -3.19 10.07
N GLY A 294 33.79 -2.47 9.52
CA GLY A 294 33.07 -2.83 8.30
C GLY A 294 34.01 -2.97 7.11
N ARG A 295 34.97 -2.06 6.93
CA ARG A 295 35.96 -2.16 5.84
C ARG A 295 36.82 -3.42 5.96
N GLU A 296 37.31 -3.71 7.16
CA GLU A 296 38.13 -4.90 7.43
C GLU A 296 37.35 -6.19 7.13
N LEU A 297 36.09 -6.28 7.57
CA LEU A 297 35.23 -7.42 7.28
C LEU A 297 34.87 -7.51 5.79
N ALA A 298 34.58 -6.40 5.14
CA ALA A 298 34.27 -6.39 3.71
C ALA A 298 35.44 -6.95 2.90
N ASN A 299 36.66 -6.53 3.20
CA ASN A 299 37.87 -7.06 2.57
C ASN A 299 38.05 -8.56 2.85
N THR A 300 37.83 -8.99 4.10
CA THR A 300 37.95 -10.41 4.50
C THR A 300 36.97 -11.30 3.75
N TYR A 301 35.74 -10.82 3.54
CA TYR A 301 34.66 -11.59 2.90
C TYR A 301 34.55 -11.38 1.38
N GLY A 302 35.49 -10.66 0.77
CA GLY A 302 35.51 -10.40 -0.67
C GLY A 302 34.35 -9.52 -1.15
N ILE A 303 33.89 -8.58 -0.32
CA ILE A 303 32.83 -7.64 -0.64
C ILE A 303 33.45 -6.35 -1.16
N LYS A 304 33.15 -5.99 -2.41
CA LYS A 304 33.63 -4.75 -3.01
C LYS A 304 32.80 -3.58 -2.48
N ILE A 305 33.46 -2.61 -1.85
CA ILE A 305 32.83 -1.40 -1.33
C ILE A 305 32.93 -0.28 -2.36
N ILE A 306 31.79 0.36 -2.64
CA ILE A 306 31.71 1.54 -3.49
C ILE A 306 31.24 2.71 -2.64
N GLU A 307 32.12 3.68 -2.42
CA GLU A 307 31.76 4.96 -1.81
C GLU A 307 31.50 6.01 -2.90
N GLY A 308 30.47 6.82 -2.68
CA GLY A 308 30.06 7.84 -3.66
C GLY A 308 29.29 8.97 -2.99
N LYS A 309 29.45 10.18 -3.53
CA LYS A 309 28.72 11.37 -3.04
C LYS A 309 27.29 11.42 -3.56
N SER A 310 27.00 10.65 -4.61
CA SER A 310 25.66 10.49 -5.18
C SER A 310 25.40 9.04 -5.56
N LEU A 311 24.14 8.67 -5.55
CA LEU A 311 23.73 7.32 -5.93
C LEU A 311 23.99 7.03 -7.42
N SER A 312 23.79 8.01 -8.31
CA SER A 312 24.08 7.86 -9.74
C SER A 312 25.56 7.57 -10.01
N GLU A 313 26.46 8.28 -9.34
CA GLU A 313 27.91 8.04 -9.46
C GLU A 313 28.27 6.65 -8.94
N ALA A 314 27.72 6.26 -7.78
CA ALA A 314 27.99 4.95 -7.20
C ALA A 314 27.44 3.80 -8.06
N MET A 315 26.27 3.97 -8.67
CA MET A 315 25.68 2.99 -9.59
C MET A 315 26.46 2.89 -10.90
N ALA A 316 26.99 4.00 -11.42
CA ALA A 316 27.90 3.96 -12.57
C ALA A 316 29.19 3.19 -12.25
N LYS A 317 29.77 3.38 -11.05
CA LYS A 317 30.91 2.58 -10.59
C LYS A 317 30.53 1.10 -10.44
N ALA A 318 29.35 0.81 -9.90
CA ALA A 318 28.87 -0.56 -9.76
C ALA A 318 28.73 -1.25 -11.12
N ARG A 319 28.19 -0.54 -12.11
CA ARG A 319 28.12 -1.01 -13.49
C ARG A 319 29.50 -1.36 -14.06
N SER A 320 30.49 -0.46 -13.97
CA SER A 320 31.85 -0.76 -14.47
C SER A 320 32.49 -1.97 -13.77
N ILE A 321 32.20 -2.15 -12.49
CA ILE A 321 32.66 -3.34 -11.74
C ILE A 321 31.99 -4.61 -12.26
N ILE A 322 30.69 -4.55 -12.58
CA ILE A 322 29.97 -5.68 -13.15
C ILE A 322 30.53 -6.02 -14.54
N GLU A 323 30.81 -5.02 -15.38
CA GLU A 323 31.47 -5.15 -16.70
C GLU A 323 32.83 -5.88 -16.59
N GLU A 324 33.72 -5.41 -15.71
CA GLU A 324 35.03 -6.06 -15.46
C GLU A 324 34.88 -7.52 -15.03
N THR A 325 33.84 -7.81 -14.25
CA THR A 325 33.59 -9.13 -13.69
C THR A 325 33.09 -10.11 -14.76
N THR A 326 32.29 -9.64 -15.70
CA THR A 326 31.81 -10.46 -16.83
C THR A 326 32.92 -10.78 -17.81
N GLU A 327 33.80 -9.82 -18.12
CA GLU A 327 34.95 -10.05 -19.00
C GLU A 327 35.94 -11.08 -18.42
N ALA A 328 36.18 -11.05 -17.11
CA ALA A 328 37.05 -12.01 -16.43
C ALA A 328 36.50 -13.45 -16.44
N THR A 329 35.18 -13.64 -16.55
CA THR A 329 34.56 -14.97 -16.65
C THR A 329 34.50 -15.54 -18.07
N GLY A 330 34.79 -14.72 -19.10
CA GLY A 330 34.81 -15.14 -20.51
C GLY A 330 36.12 -15.83 -20.96
N VAL A 331 37.11 -15.97 -20.07
CA VAL A 331 38.40 -16.61 -20.35
C VAL A 331 38.45 -18.00 -19.68
N GLU A 332 37.60 -18.93 -20.11
CA GLU A 332 37.95 -20.36 -19.99
C GLU A 332 38.73 -20.73 -21.25
N GLU A 333 40.06 -20.83 -21.13
CA GLU A 333 40.95 -21.27 -22.20
C GLU A 333 40.50 -22.65 -22.73
N PRO A 334 40.43 -22.84 -24.06
CA PRO A 334 40.22 -24.18 -24.59
C PRO A 334 41.45 -25.02 -24.24
N VAL A 335 41.24 -26.09 -23.49
CA VAL A 335 42.26 -27.10 -23.21
C VAL A 335 42.83 -27.61 -24.53
N GLN A 336 44.01 -27.12 -24.89
CA GLN A 336 44.85 -27.71 -25.93
C GLN A 336 45.53 -28.94 -25.35
N GLY A 337 45.00 -30.11 -25.68
CA GLY A 337 45.65 -31.41 -25.46
C GLY A 337 45.76 -32.16 -26.78
N GLY A 338 46.83 -31.91 -27.54
CA GLY A 338 47.21 -32.72 -28.70
C GLY A 338 47.96 -33.99 -28.31
N GLY A 339 47.99 -34.95 -29.23
CA GLY A 339 49.03 -36.00 -29.27
C GLY A 339 48.47 -37.41 -29.15
N GLY A 340 48.29 -38.08 -30.29
CA GLY A 340 47.63 -39.38 -30.39
C GLY A 340 48.49 -40.59 -30.01
N VAL A 341 47.87 -41.76 -30.07
CA VAL A 341 48.52 -43.01 -30.50
C VAL A 341 47.54 -43.76 -31.38
N VAL A 342 48.05 -44.16 -32.54
CA VAL A 342 47.44 -45.04 -33.54
C VAL A 342 47.48 -46.46 -33.00
N GLU A 343 46.36 -47.18 -32.99
CA GLU A 343 46.41 -48.63 -33.15
C GLU A 343 45.22 -49.13 -33.96
N ARG A 344 45.56 -49.67 -35.14
CA ARG A 344 44.69 -50.47 -35.99
C ARG A 344 44.49 -51.82 -35.31
N THR A 345 43.26 -52.30 -35.24
CA THR A 345 43.00 -53.74 -35.25
C THR A 345 41.75 -54.03 -36.04
N VAL A 346 41.84 -55.16 -36.73
CA VAL A 346 41.05 -55.62 -37.85
C VAL A 346 39.89 -56.48 -37.36
N SER A 347 38.78 -56.43 -38.11
CA SER A 347 37.69 -57.41 -38.30
C SER A 347 37.39 -58.46 -37.21
N THR A 348 36.09 -58.61 -36.89
CA THR A 348 35.35 -59.87 -37.16
C THR A 348 33.83 -59.63 -37.17
N HIS A 349 33.20 -60.36 -38.08
CA HIS A 349 31.77 -60.47 -38.38
C HIS A 349 30.91 -61.17 -37.31
N LEU A 350 29.58 -61.09 -37.53
CA LEU A 350 28.47 -61.98 -37.09
C LEU A 350 27.97 -61.74 -35.64
N GLU A 351 26.67 -61.60 -35.34
CA GLU A 351 25.40 -61.89 -36.04
C GLU A 351 24.36 -60.77 -35.80
#